data_AF-A0A7C5HX13-F1
#
_entry.id   AF-A0A7C5HX13-F1
#
_cell.length_a   1.000
_cell.length_b   1.000
_cell.length_c   1.000
_cell.angle_alpha   90.00
_cell.angle_beta   90.00
_cell.angle_gamma   90.00
#
_symmetry.space_group_name_H-M   'P 1'
#
loop_
_entity.id
_entity.type
_entity.pdbx_description
1 polymer ?
#
loop_
_entity_poly.entity_id
_entity_poly.type
_entity_poly.pdbx_seq_one_letter_code
_entity_poly.pdbx_strand_id
1 'polypeptide(L)'
;MTKVKQASYENIVVECPWCGRENIFNRASDLRTFEPIAGLDVSCQNVECGKPFRIVGDSVNNRHEMLILDCYELLERKHYMNCILTLTQAYEVFFSLFLRVELLYKPFARDERKDINHFNRLAEMLSKKVERCTFIPMRKLFLQQIIAAPRPANLAEAETLIAKLKVPSCEPADTELERLGDEELVALLKGVKKTTIHKCRNAVVHKRAYRPTREETEAALEEARSLLLPLTNRLGLYDDINWYLKRS
;
A
#
# COMPACT_ATOMS: atom_id res chain seq x y z
N MET A 1 -27.28 1.19 -13.99
CA MET A 1 -25.89 1.13 -13.49
C MET A 1 -25.64 2.43 -12.75
N THR A 2 -24.99 2.38 -11.60
CA THR A 2 -24.72 3.57 -10.78
C THR A 2 -23.22 3.75 -10.62
N LYS A 3 -22.76 4.99 -10.83
CA LYS A 3 -21.36 5.35 -10.66
C LYS A 3 -21.03 5.42 -9.17
N VAL A 4 -19.86 4.91 -8.79
CA VAL A 4 -19.29 5.09 -7.47
C VAL A 4 -19.14 6.58 -7.17
N LYS A 5 -19.75 7.01 -6.06
CA LYS A 5 -19.68 8.40 -5.57
C LYS A 5 -18.33 8.64 -4.91
N GLN A 6 -17.89 7.68 -4.10
CA GLN A 6 -16.60 7.71 -3.41
C GLN A 6 -16.06 6.28 -3.25
N ALA A 7 -14.77 6.09 -3.50
CA ALA A 7 -14.05 4.85 -3.26
C ALA A 7 -12.85 5.13 -2.36
N SER A 8 -12.80 4.47 -1.21
CA SER A 8 -11.66 4.48 -0.30
C SER A 8 -10.95 3.14 -0.28
N TYR A 9 -9.85 3.07 0.48
CA TYR A 9 -9.15 1.81 0.74
C TYR A 9 -10.06 0.75 1.38
N GLU A 10 -11.01 1.18 2.23
CA GLU A 10 -11.85 0.27 3.00
C GLU A 10 -13.26 0.10 2.41
N ASN A 11 -13.86 1.16 1.88
CA ASN A 11 -15.28 1.22 1.57
C ASN A 11 -15.57 1.79 0.17
N ILE A 12 -16.74 1.45 -0.37
CA ILE A 12 -17.31 2.03 -1.57
C ILE A 12 -18.66 2.65 -1.23
N VAL A 13 -18.83 3.93 -1.55
CA VAL A 13 -20.05 4.69 -1.31
C VAL A 13 -20.77 4.92 -2.64
N VAL A 14 -22.04 4.50 -2.69
CA VAL A 14 -22.91 4.62 -3.86
C VAL A 14 -24.32 5.00 -3.45
N GLU A 15 -24.99 5.78 -4.30
CA GLU A 15 -26.41 6.09 -4.13
C GLU A 15 -27.27 5.00 -4.78
N CYS A 16 -28.29 4.50 -4.10
CA CYS A 16 -29.20 3.52 -4.68
C CYS A 16 -30.08 4.19 -5.75
N PRO A 17 -30.11 3.70 -7.00
CA PRO A 17 -30.88 4.32 -8.07
C PRO A 17 -32.40 4.19 -7.88
N TRP A 18 -32.85 3.36 -6.94
CA TRP A 18 -34.26 3.06 -6.71
C TRP A 18 -34.88 3.90 -5.59
N CYS A 19 -34.13 4.16 -4.51
CA CYS A 19 -34.64 4.85 -3.32
C CYS A 19 -33.83 6.08 -2.93
N GLY A 20 -32.75 6.40 -3.66
CA GLY A 20 -31.89 7.55 -3.41
C GLY A 20 -31.06 7.45 -2.12
N ARG A 21 -31.16 6.36 -1.35
CA ARG A 21 -30.36 6.20 -0.12
C ARG A 21 -28.91 5.86 -0.46
N GLU A 22 -28.00 6.47 0.29
CA GLU A 22 -26.57 6.14 0.24
C GLU A 22 -26.32 4.76 0.88
N ASN A 23 -25.48 3.96 0.22
CA ASN A 23 -25.04 2.64 0.68
C ASN A 23 -23.52 2.70 0.82
N ILE A 24 -23.02 2.16 1.92
CA ILE A 24 -21.60 2.10 2.24
C ILE A 24 -21.26 0.62 2.29
N PHE A 25 -20.60 0.15 1.24
CA PHE A 25 -20.19 -1.25 1.14
C PHE A 25 -18.74 -1.39 1.57
N ASN A 26 -18.51 -2.23 2.58
CA ASN A 26 -17.17 -2.63 2.96
C ASN A 26 -16.60 -3.62 1.94
N ARG A 27 -15.38 -3.37 1.48
CA ARG A 27 -14.69 -4.21 0.48
C ARG A 27 -14.55 -5.66 0.94
N ALA A 28 -14.25 -5.88 2.22
CA ALA A 28 -14.00 -7.21 2.76
C ALA A 28 -15.30 -7.96 3.11
N SER A 29 -16.17 -7.38 3.94
CA SER A 29 -17.35 -8.09 4.46
C SER A 29 -18.50 -8.13 3.47
N ASP A 30 -18.72 -7.04 2.73
CA ASP A 30 -19.92 -6.89 1.91
C ASP A 30 -19.63 -7.32 0.47
N LEU A 31 -18.55 -6.79 -0.12
CA LEU A 31 -18.22 -7.04 -1.52
C LEU A 31 -17.31 -8.26 -1.72
N ARG A 32 -16.62 -8.69 -0.67
CA ARG A 32 -15.66 -9.81 -0.67
C ARG A 32 -14.59 -9.68 -1.76
N THR A 33 -14.19 -8.46 -2.07
CA THR A 33 -13.14 -8.16 -3.05
C THR A 33 -12.36 -6.93 -2.63
N PHE A 34 -11.04 -6.98 -2.80
CA PHE A 34 -10.14 -5.85 -2.66
C PHE A 34 -9.70 -5.29 -4.01
N GLU A 35 -10.15 -5.92 -5.11
CA GLU A 35 -9.80 -5.54 -6.47
C GLU A 35 -10.66 -4.38 -6.98
N PRO A 36 -10.14 -3.59 -7.94
CA PRO A 36 -10.90 -2.55 -8.60
C PRO A 36 -12.19 -3.07 -9.23
N ILE A 37 -13.31 -2.41 -8.93
CA ILE A 37 -14.63 -2.76 -9.46
C ILE A 37 -14.93 -2.00 -10.76
N ALA A 38 -14.71 -2.68 -11.89
CA ALA A 38 -15.21 -2.24 -13.20
C ALA A 38 -16.74 -2.45 -13.34
N GLY A 39 -17.29 -3.41 -12.60
CA GLY A 39 -18.72 -3.69 -12.56
C GLY A 39 -19.05 -4.83 -11.60
N LEU A 40 -19.84 -4.54 -10.56
CA LEU A 40 -20.31 -5.55 -9.59
C LEU A 40 -21.79 -5.35 -9.31
N ASP A 41 -22.54 -6.44 -9.27
CA ASP A 41 -23.95 -6.40 -8.88
C ASP A 41 -24.05 -6.50 -7.36
N VAL A 42 -24.76 -5.53 -6.77
CA VAL A 42 -24.97 -5.42 -5.32
C VAL A 42 -26.46 -5.18 -5.04
N SER A 43 -26.88 -5.38 -3.80
CA SER A 43 -28.25 -5.07 -3.37
C SER A 43 -28.25 -3.87 -2.44
N CYS A 44 -29.29 -3.04 -2.51
CA CYS A 44 -29.45 -1.92 -1.58
C CYS A 44 -29.54 -2.44 -0.13
N GLN A 45 -28.69 -1.90 0.75
CA GLN A 45 -28.63 -2.20 2.18
C GLN A 45 -29.87 -1.68 2.94
N ASN A 46 -30.66 -0.77 2.34
CA ASN A 46 -31.96 -0.41 2.89
C ASN A 46 -32.96 -1.56 2.70
N VAL A 47 -33.37 -2.18 3.80
CA VAL A 47 -34.26 -3.35 3.84
C VAL A 47 -35.58 -3.12 3.10
N GLU A 48 -36.15 -1.91 3.18
CA GLU A 48 -37.40 -1.57 2.48
C GLU A 48 -37.23 -1.53 0.95
N CYS A 49 -36.02 -1.19 0.50
CA CYS A 49 -35.70 -1.15 -0.92
C CYS A 49 -35.24 -2.52 -1.41
N GLY A 50 -34.14 -3.05 -0.89
CA GLY A 50 -33.55 -4.36 -1.21
C GLY A 50 -33.18 -4.62 -2.67
N LYS A 51 -33.58 -3.73 -3.60
CA LYS A 51 -33.44 -3.94 -5.04
C LYS A 51 -31.97 -4.03 -5.46
N PRO A 52 -31.65 -4.94 -6.40
CA PRO A 52 -30.30 -5.06 -6.95
C PRO A 52 -29.98 -3.89 -7.88
N PHE A 53 -28.71 -3.54 -7.96
CA PHE A 53 -28.18 -2.59 -8.94
C PHE A 53 -26.68 -2.87 -9.16
N ARG A 54 -26.17 -2.42 -10.31
CA ARG A 54 -24.76 -2.59 -10.67
C ARG A 54 -23.96 -1.34 -10.35
N ILE A 55 -22.87 -1.48 -9.60
CA ILE A 55 -21.91 -0.42 -9.30
C ILE A 55 -20.74 -0.45 -10.28
N VAL A 56 -20.25 0.72 -10.70
CA VAL A 56 -19.13 0.89 -11.65
C VAL A 56 -18.26 2.09 -11.27
N GLY A 57 -17.01 2.10 -11.71
CA GLY A 57 -16.13 3.30 -11.63
C GLY A 57 -15.27 3.38 -10.37
N ASP A 58 -14.88 2.24 -9.81
CA ASP A 58 -13.88 2.17 -8.74
C ASP A 58 -12.45 2.45 -9.27
N SER A 59 -11.56 2.84 -8.37
CA SER A 59 -10.17 3.21 -8.68
C SER A 59 -9.26 1.99 -8.84
N VAL A 60 -8.23 2.12 -9.69
CA VAL A 60 -7.18 1.10 -9.97
C VAL A 60 -5.87 1.42 -9.23
N ASN A 61 -5.90 2.35 -8.26
CA ASN A 61 -4.68 2.79 -7.57
C ASN A 61 -4.07 1.68 -6.69
N ASN A 62 -2.76 1.77 -6.46
CA ASN A 62 -2.12 0.89 -5.50
C ASN A 62 -2.66 1.16 -4.07
N ARG A 63 -2.65 0.13 -3.22
CA ARG A 63 -3.22 0.20 -1.88
C ARG A 63 -2.67 1.34 -1.01
N HIS A 64 -1.36 1.60 -1.05
CA HIS A 64 -0.77 2.71 -0.30
C HIS A 64 -1.19 4.08 -0.84
N GLU A 65 -1.47 4.19 -2.14
CA GLU A 65 -1.96 5.43 -2.76
C GLU A 65 -3.41 5.68 -2.37
N MET A 66 -4.25 4.64 -2.31
CA MET A 66 -5.61 4.76 -1.80
C MET A 66 -5.62 5.29 -0.35
N LEU A 67 -4.72 4.79 0.51
CA LEU A 67 -4.57 5.32 1.88
C LEU A 67 -4.17 6.80 1.90
N ILE A 68 -3.30 7.24 0.99
CA ILE A 68 -2.94 8.67 0.86
C ILE A 68 -4.15 9.49 0.38
N LEU A 69 -4.97 8.96 -0.53
CA LEU A 69 -6.16 9.65 -1.02
C LEU A 69 -7.24 9.77 0.06
N ASP A 70 -7.40 8.75 0.91
CA ASP A 70 -8.33 8.76 2.03
C ASP A 70 -8.02 9.90 3.02
N CYS A 71 -6.75 10.31 3.11
CA CYS A 71 -6.31 11.40 3.97
C CYS A 71 -6.88 12.77 3.59
N TYR A 72 -7.30 13.00 2.34
CA TYR A 72 -7.95 14.27 1.97
C TYR A 72 -9.28 14.45 2.71
N GLU A 73 -10.12 13.42 2.74
CA GLU A 73 -11.38 13.47 3.48
C GLU A 73 -11.14 13.58 5.00
N LEU A 74 -10.14 12.84 5.52
CA LEU A 74 -9.79 12.93 6.94
C LEU A 74 -9.34 14.35 7.32
N LEU A 75 -8.60 15.04 6.44
CA LEU A 75 -8.22 16.44 6.64
C LEU A 75 -9.43 17.37 6.61
N GLU A 76 -10.31 17.24 5.62
CA GLU A 76 -11.54 18.05 5.50
C GLU A 76 -12.44 17.92 6.73
N ARG A 77 -12.58 16.70 7.25
CA ARG A 77 -13.35 16.38 8.46
C ARG A 77 -12.59 16.64 9.78
N LYS A 78 -11.36 17.15 9.71
CA LYS A 78 -10.49 17.46 10.87
C LYS A 78 -10.12 16.24 11.72
N HIS A 79 -10.08 15.05 11.12
CA HIS A 79 -9.65 13.79 11.73
C HIS A 79 -8.13 13.60 11.64
N TYR A 80 -7.37 14.56 12.16
CA TYR A 80 -5.91 14.64 12.01
C TYR A 80 -5.15 13.44 12.59
N MET A 81 -5.59 12.93 13.74
CA MET A 81 -5.01 11.71 14.33
C MET A 81 -5.14 10.51 13.38
N ASN A 82 -6.32 10.31 12.80
CA ASN A 82 -6.58 9.23 11.85
C ASN A 82 -5.78 9.44 10.56
N CYS A 83 -5.61 10.68 10.12
CA CYS A 83 -4.77 11.00 8.96
C CYS A 83 -3.30 10.57 9.20
N ILE A 84 -2.70 10.91 10.35
CA ILE A 84 -1.34 10.47 10.69
C ILE A 84 -1.22 8.94 10.75
N LEU A 85 -2.22 8.25 11.32
CA LEU A 85 -2.24 6.79 11.38
C LEU A 85 -2.28 6.20 9.96
N THR A 86 -3.18 6.71 9.13
CA THR A 86 -3.39 6.26 7.74
C THR A 86 -2.16 6.49 6.88
N LEU A 87 -1.52 7.66 6.98
CA LEU A 87 -0.27 7.96 6.28
C LEU A 87 0.88 7.06 6.73
N THR A 88 1.00 6.79 8.04
CA THR A 88 2.02 5.85 8.54
C THR A 88 1.80 4.45 7.97
N GLN A 89 0.55 4.00 7.91
CA GLN A 89 0.17 2.73 7.29
C GLN A 89 0.47 2.73 5.77
N ALA A 90 0.28 3.86 5.07
CA ALA A 90 0.62 3.97 3.66
C ALA A 90 2.10 3.66 3.39
N TYR A 91 3.02 4.16 4.23
CA TYR A 91 4.44 3.78 4.16
C TYR A 91 4.66 2.28 4.40
N GLU A 92 4.04 1.71 5.44
CA GLU A 92 4.19 0.28 5.77
C GLU A 92 3.67 -0.61 4.62
N VAL A 93 2.53 -0.25 4.01
CA VAL A 93 1.96 -0.92 2.83
C VAL A 93 2.86 -0.75 1.61
N PHE A 94 3.43 0.44 1.39
CA PHE A 94 4.39 0.69 0.31
C PHE A 94 5.64 -0.19 0.45
N PHE A 95 6.23 -0.26 1.64
CA PHE A 95 7.41 -1.11 1.91
C PHE A 95 7.09 -2.60 1.68
N SER A 96 5.89 -3.04 2.09
CA SER A 96 5.43 -4.41 1.85
C SER A 96 5.19 -4.68 0.35
N LEU A 97 4.60 -3.74 -0.38
CA LEU A 97 4.40 -3.83 -1.82
C LEU A 97 5.74 -3.99 -2.55
N PHE A 98 6.75 -3.19 -2.20
CA PHE A 98 8.09 -3.32 -2.78
C PHE A 98 8.64 -4.75 -2.62
N LEU A 99 8.58 -5.32 -1.42
CA LEU A 99 9.06 -6.68 -1.17
C LEU A 99 8.27 -7.73 -1.96
N ARG A 100 6.93 -7.62 -2.03
CA ARG A 100 6.09 -8.51 -2.83
C ARG A 100 6.45 -8.43 -4.32
N VAL A 101 6.66 -7.23 -4.84
CA VAL A 101 6.99 -7.04 -6.25
C VAL A 101 8.34 -7.65 -6.60
N GLU A 102 9.41 -7.31 -5.86
CA GLU A 102 10.77 -7.74 -6.17
C GLU A 102 11.00 -9.23 -5.88
N LEU A 103 10.38 -9.77 -4.82
CA LEU A 103 10.64 -11.14 -4.37
C LEU A 103 9.56 -12.13 -4.78
N LEU A 104 8.37 -11.70 -5.22
CA LEU A 104 7.30 -12.62 -5.62
C LEU A 104 6.80 -12.35 -7.03
N TYR A 105 6.32 -11.14 -7.34
CA TYR A 105 5.61 -10.89 -8.60
C TYR A 105 6.55 -10.95 -9.81
N LYS A 106 7.68 -10.24 -9.76
CA LYS A 106 8.68 -10.24 -10.85
C LYS A 106 9.29 -11.63 -11.06
N PRO A 107 9.69 -12.39 -10.02
CA PRO A 107 10.21 -13.75 -10.19
C PRO A 107 9.15 -14.72 -10.71
N PHE A 108 7.92 -14.66 -10.21
CA PHE A 108 6.81 -15.46 -10.74
C PHE A 108 6.57 -15.18 -12.23
N ALA A 109 6.60 -13.90 -12.61
CA ALA A 109 6.45 -13.50 -14.00
C ALA A 109 7.60 -13.99 -14.89
N ARG A 110 8.80 -14.19 -14.37
CA ARG A 110 9.93 -14.76 -15.13
C ARG A 110 10.00 -16.29 -15.11
N ASP A 111 9.40 -16.93 -14.10
CA ASP A 111 9.47 -18.38 -13.92
C ASP A 111 8.70 -19.13 -15.01
N GLU A 112 9.35 -20.03 -15.74
CA GLU A 112 8.73 -20.82 -16.82
C GLU A 112 7.58 -21.72 -16.33
N ARG A 113 7.67 -22.23 -15.09
CA ARG A 113 6.71 -23.22 -14.57
C ARG A 113 5.39 -22.60 -14.14
N LYS A 114 5.40 -21.30 -13.78
CA LYS A 114 4.23 -20.58 -13.26
C LYS A 114 3.48 -21.33 -12.15
N ASP A 115 4.21 -21.98 -11.24
CA ASP A 115 3.62 -22.76 -10.15
C ASP A 115 2.94 -21.84 -9.12
N ILE A 116 1.61 -21.71 -9.24
CA ILE A 116 0.78 -20.90 -8.35
C ILE A 116 0.85 -21.40 -6.89
N ASN A 117 0.98 -22.71 -6.67
CA ASN A 117 1.08 -23.25 -5.31
C ASN A 117 2.41 -22.87 -4.66
N HIS A 118 3.50 -22.88 -5.43
CA HIS A 118 4.80 -22.39 -4.94
C HIS A 118 4.72 -20.89 -4.64
N PHE A 119 4.15 -20.09 -5.53
CA PHE A 119 3.92 -18.67 -5.31
C PHE A 119 3.15 -18.40 -4.00
N ASN A 120 2.02 -19.09 -3.78
CA ASN A 120 1.20 -18.91 -2.59
C ASN A 120 1.96 -19.25 -1.29
N ARG A 121 2.76 -20.35 -1.30
CA ARG A 121 3.61 -20.70 -0.16
C ARG A 121 4.67 -19.63 0.13
N LEU A 122 5.29 -19.07 -0.92
CA LEU A 122 6.27 -17.99 -0.75
C LEU A 122 5.63 -16.69 -0.27
N ALA A 123 4.42 -16.37 -0.73
CA ALA A 123 3.65 -15.23 -0.24
C ALA A 123 3.37 -15.35 1.26
N GLU A 124 2.97 -16.54 1.73
CA GLU A 124 2.76 -16.81 3.15
C GLU A 124 4.08 -16.72 3.94
N MET A 125 5.18 -17.27 3.40
CA MET A 125 6.50 -17.18 4.02
C MET A 125 6.96 -15.72 4.16
N LEU A 126 6.84 -14.92 3.10
CA LEU A 126 7.17 -13.50 3.14
C LEU A 126 6.31 -12.76 4.17
N SER A 127 4.99 -13.02 4.18
CA SER A 127 4.07 -12.44 5.16
C SER A 127 4.51 -12.74 6.60
N LYS A 128 4.81 -14.00 6.92
CA LYS A 128 5.31 -14.41 8.24
C LYS A 128 6.63 -13.72 8.62
N LYS A 129 7.52 -13.48 7.65
CA LYS A 129 8.80 -12.78 7.89
C LYS A 129 8.62 -11.32 8.28
N VAL A 130 7.60 -10.66 7.73
CA VAL A 130 7.37 -9.22 7.94
C VAL A 130 6.20 -8.92 8.87
N GLU A 131 5.47 -9.92 9.38
CA GLU A 131 4.25 -9.73 10.18
C GLU A 131 4.47 -8.83 11.42
N ARG A 132 5.64 -8.93 12.05
CA ARG A 132 6.00 -8.16 13.26
C ARG A 132 6.77 -6.87 12.93
N CYS A 133 7.05 -6.63 11.65
CA CYS A 133 7.76 -5.46 11.21
C CYS A 133 6.78 -4.30 11.05
N THR A 134 6.89 -3.32 11.94
CA THR A 134 6.21 -2.02 11.75
C THR A 134 7.13 -1.06 11.00
N PHE A 135 6.79 0.24 10.98
CA PHE A 135 7.47 1.27 10.21
C PHE A 135 9.01 1.21 10.21
N ILE A 136 9.67 1.22 11.37
CA ILE A 136 11.15 1.29 11.44
C ILE A 136 11.81 0.01 10.90
N PRO A 137 11.44 -1.20 11.37
CA PRO A 137 11.92 -2.45 10.75
C PRO A 137 11.66 -2.52 9.24
N MET A 138 10.46 -2.14 8.78
CA MET A 138 10.10 -2.16 7.36
C MET A 138 10.94 -1.18 6.54
N ARG A 139 11.16 0.04 7.06
CA ARG A 139 12.01 1.05 6.42
C ARG A 139 13.45 0.56 6.27
N LYS A 140 14.02 -0.04 7.32
CA LYS A 140 15.38 -0.63 7.26
C LYS A 140 15.47 -1.72 6.19
N LEU A 141 14.49 -2.62 6.20
CA LEU A 141 14.42 -3.71 5.24
C LEU A 141 14.31 -3.19 3.82
N PHE A 142 13.38 -2.25 3.58
CA PHE A 142 13.19 -1.58 2.28
C PHE A 142 14.49 -0.94 1.77
N LEU A 143 15.12 -0.06 2.55
CA LEU A 143 16.34 0.64 2.14
C LEU A 143 17.49 -0.35 1.86
N GLN A 144 17.64 -1.38 2.68
CA GLN A 144 18.66 -2.40 2.47
C GLN A 144 18.41 -3.22 1.21
N GLN A 145 17.16 -3.59 0.93
CA GLN A 145 16.81 -4.35 -0.27
C GLN A 145 16.95 -3.51 -1.54
N ILE A 146 16.69 -2.19 -1.48
CA ILE A 146 16.99 -1.29 -2.60
C ILE A 146 18.48 -1.29 -2.94
N ILE A 147 19.36 -1.22 -1.93
CA ILE A 147 20.82 -1.24 -2.13
C ILE A 147 21.30 -2.60 -2.61
N ALA A 148 20.78 -3.68 -2.01
CA ALA A 148 21.14 -5.04 -2.42
C ALA A 148 20.63 -5.37 -3.84
N ALA A 149 19.57 -4.67 -4.28
CA ALA A 149 18.93 -4.81 -5.58
C ALA A 149 18.72 -6.29 -5.99
N PRO A 150 18.05 -7.11 -5.16
CA PRO A 150 17.86 -8.52 -5.47
C PRO A 150 17.07 -8.66 -6.78
N ARG A 151 17.55 -9.51 -7.68
CA ARG A 151 16.85 -9.84 -8.94
C ARG A 151 16.72 -11.36 -9.12
N PRO A 152 15.92 -12.03 -8.28
CA PRO A 152 15.68 -13.47 -8.45
C PRO A 152 15.12 -13.74 -9.85
N ALA A 153 15.68 -14.75 -10.52
CA ALA A 153 15.27 -15.16 -11.86
C ALA A 153 13.97 -15.98 -11.84
N ASN A 154 13.67 -16.66 -10.74
CA ASN A 154 12.55 -17.59 -10.59
C ASN A 154 12.12 -17.72 -9.11
N LEU A 155 11.09 -18.51 -8.84
CA LEU A 155 10.56 -18.69 -7.49
C LEU A 155 11.54 -19.40 -6.54
N ALA A 156 12.39 -20.30 -7.03
CA ALA A 156 13.36 -21.02 -6.18
C ALA A 156 14.48 -20.10 -5.66
N GLU A 157 14.97 -19.17 -6.49
CA GLU A 157 15.90 -18.14 -6.05
C GLU A 157 15.24 -17.15 -5.08
N ALA A 158 14.00 -16.76 -5.36
CA ALA A 158 13.21 -15.92 -4.47
C ALA A 158 13.02 -16.57 -3.09
N GLU A 159 12.72 -17.87 -3.04
CA GLU A 159 12.60 -18.65 -1.81
C GLU A 159 13.88 -18.55 -0.97
N THR A 160 15.04 -18.73 -1.59
CA THR A 160 16.34 -18.64 -0.91
C THR A 160 16.57 -17.24 -0.32
N LEU A 161 16.18 -16.19 -1.05
CA LEU A 161 16.30 -14.80 -0.60
C LEU A 161 15.33 -14.50 0.56
N ILE A 162 14.06 -14.91 0.44
CA ILE A 162 13.05 -14.72 1.50
C ILE A 162 13.43 -15.49 2.76
N ALA A 163 13.96 -16.71 2.65
CA ALA A 163 14.42 -17.50 3.79
C ALA A 163 15.53 -16.78 4.58
N LYS A 164 16.45 -16.13 3.86
CA LYS A 164 17.58 -15.35 4.41
C LYS A 164 17.19 -13.93 4.85
N LEU A 165 15.99 -13.47 4.52
CA LEU A 165 15.52 -12.13 4.85
C LEU A 165 15.54 -11.92 6.37
N LYS A 166 16.24 -10.87 6.79
CA LYS A 166 16.38 -10.43 8.18
C LYS A 166 16.31 -8.91 8.22
N VAL A 167 15.65 -8.38 9.25
CA VAL A 167 15.64 -6.94 9.51
C VAL A 167 17.07 -6.50 9.87
N PRO A 168 17.66 -5.53 9.16
CA PRO A 168 18.97 -5.00 9.49
C PRO A 168 18.99 -4.36 10.89
N SER A 169 20.12 -4.43 11.58
CA SER A 169 20.29 -3.77 12.89
C SER A 169 20.26 -2.25 12.76
N CYS A 170 20.91 -1.71 11.73
CA CYS A 170 20.97 -0.29 11.40
C CYS A 170 20.33 0.02 10.03
N GLU A 171 19.99 1.29 9.82
CA GLU A 171 19.69 1.79 8.47
C GLU A 171 21.00 1.97 7.70
N PRO A 172 21.00 1.79 6.37
CA PRO A 172 22.19 2.03 5.56
C PRO A 172 22.62 3.49 5.65
N ALA A 173 23.92 3.75 5.52
CA ALA A 173 24.48 5.10 5.50
C ALA A 173 24.05 5.87 4.25
N ASP A 174 24.05 7.21 4.32
CA ASP A 174 23.71 8.06 3.16
C ASP A 174 24.68 7.83 1.99
N THR A 175 25.95 7.54 2.30
CA THR A 175 26.98 7.20 1.32
C THR A 175 26.72 5.88 0.60
N GLU A 176 25.99 4.94 1.21
CA GLU A 176 25.58 3.71 0.55
C GLU A 176 24.43 3.96 -0.43
N LEU A 177 23.50 4.86 -0.08
CA LEU A 177 22.43 5.29 -1.00
C LEU A 177 23.03 6.04 -2.20
N GLU A 178 23.97 6.96 -1.96
CA GLU A 178 24.62 7.75 -3.01
C GLU A 178 25.31 6.88 -4.09
N ARG A 179 25.77 5.68 -3.74
CA ARG A 179 26.38 4.72 -4.69
C ARG A 179 25.41 4.16 -5.73
N LEU A 180 24.10 4.36 -5.57
CA LEU A 180 23.10 3.95 -6.58
C LEU A 180 23.24 4.75 -7.89
N GLY A 181 23.90 5.91 -7.87
CA GLY A 181 24.19 6.73 -9.05
C GLY A 181 22.98 7.47 -9.63
N ASP A 182 21.79 7.23 -9.09
CA ASP A 182 20.54 7.80 -9.57
C ASP A 182 20.06 8.90 -8.61
N GLU A 183 20.36 10.16 -8.94
CA GLU A 183 20.22 11.31 -8.04
C GLU A 183 18.80 11.51 -7.51
N GLU A 184 17.77 11.40 -8.35
CA GLU A 184 16.39 11.60 -7.90
C GLU A 184 15.93 10.44 -7.01
N LEU A 185 16.30 9.19 -7.32
CA LEU A 185 16.01 8.04 -6.46
C LEU A 185 16.68 8.23 -5.11
N VAL A 186 17.95 8.61 -5.09
CA VAL A 186 18.71 8.85 -3.86
C VAL A 186 18.07 9.94 -3.03
N ALA A 187 17.61 11.04 -3.65
CA ALA A 187 16.89 12.11 -2.96
C ALA A 187 15.60 11.58 -2.28
N LEU A 188 14.80 10.79 -3.00
CA LEU A 188 13.57 10.19 -2.47
C LEU A 188 13.87 9.20 -1.32
N LEU A 189 14.86 8.32 -1.47
CA LEU A 189 15.25 7.35 -0.44
C LEU A 189 15.77 8.04 0.83
N LYS A 190 16.55 9.12 0.67
CA LYS A 190 16.97 9.97 1.79
C LYS A 190 15.78 10.64 2.47
N GLY A 191 14.77 11.07 1.71
CA GLY A 191 13.50 11.56 2.25
C GLY A 191 12.79 10.52 3.10
N VAL A 192 12.63 9.29 2.58
CA VAL A 192 12.05 8.15 3.32
C VAL A 192 12.86 7.84 4.58
N LYS A 193 14.19 7.91 4.53
CA LYS A 193 15.05 7.71 5.70
C LYS A 193 14.86 8.81 6.76
N LYS A 194 14.68 10.06 6.33
CA LYS A 194 14.54 11.22 7.22
C LYS A 194 13.14 11.41 7.80
N THR A 195 12.08 10.89 7.17
CA THR A 195 10.71 11.05 7.66
C THR A 195 10.58 10.68 9.14
N THR A 196 9.76 11.45 9.85
CA THR A 196 9.48 11.28 11.27
C THR A 196 8.05 10.85 11.55
N ILE A 197 7.28 10.47 10.53
CA ILE A 197 5.85 10.18 10.68
C ILE A 197 5.56 9.07 11.72
N HIS A 198 6.42 8.06 11.81
CA HIS A 198 6.35 7.02 12.85
C HIS A 198 6.46 7.57 14.29
N LYS A 199 7.24 8.65 14.49
CA LYS A 199 7.32 9.34 15.79
C LYS A 199 6.01 10.03 16.10
N CYS A 200 5.41 10.70 15.10
CA CYS A 200 4.10 11.32 15.24
C CYS A 200 3.03 10.27 15.56
N ARG A 201 2.97 9.16 14.82
CA ARG A 201 2.09 8.03 15.12
C ARG A 201 2.27 7.50 16.54
N ASN A 202 3.51 7.31 17.00
CA ASN A 202 3.76 6.84 18.36
C ASN A 202 3.32 7.86 19.43
N ALA A 203 3.40 9.15 19.15
CA ALA A 203 2.89 10.21 20.03
C ALA A 203 1.36 10.22 20.08
N VAL A 204 0.70 10.02 18.93
CA VAL A 204 -0.76 9.88 18.79
C VAL A 204 -1.26 8.66 19.57
N VAL A 205 -0.62 7.50 19.42
CA VAL A 205 -1.11 6.22 19.99
C VAL A 205 -0.72 6.00 21.46
N HIS A 206 0.54 6.24 21.84
CA HIS A 206 1.07 5.67 23.08
C HIS A 206 1.40 6.70 24.17
N LYS A 207 1.99 7.85 23.80
CA LYS A 207 2.70 8.67 24.79
C LYS A 207 1.88 9.82 25.37
N ARG A 208 0.98 10.43 24.61
CA ARG A 208 0.28 11.67 25.04
C ARG A 208 -1.14 11.83 24.52
N ALA A 209 -1.68 10.85 23.80
CA ALA A 209 -2.86 11.05 22.96
C ALA A 209 -2.72 12.34 22.14
N TYR A 210 -1.51 12.54 21.57
CA TYR A 210 -1.16 13.77 20.89
C TYR A 210 -2.19 14.07 19.80
N ARG A 211 -2.61 15.34 19.72
CA ARG A 211 -3.58 15.82 18.73
C ARG A 211 -2.82 16.70 17.75
N PRO A 212 -2.44 16.17 16.58
CA PRO A 212 -1.73 16.95 15.58
C PRO A 212 -2.55 18.17 15.15
N THR A 213 -1.87 19.24 14.77
CA THR A 213 -2.54 20.38 14.14
C THR A 213 -2.86 20.08 12.68
N ARG A 214 -3.64 20.99 12.05
CA ARG A 214 -3.92 20.92 10.63
C ARG A 214 -2.63 21.00 9.82
N GLU A 215 -1.78 21.97 10.14
CA GLU A 215 -0.53 22.27 9.45
C GLU A 215 0.45 21.10 9.53
N GLU A 216 0.58 20.47 10.71
CA GLU A 216 1.42 19.27 10.87
C GLU A 216 0.91 18.10 10.01
N THR A 217 -0.41 17.97 9.91
CA THR A 217 -1.04 16.88 9.16
C THR A 217 -0.96 17.12 7.64
N GLU A 218 -1.18 18.35 7.19
CA GLU A 218 -0.99 18.74 5.79
C GLU A 218 0.47 18.57 5.35
N ALA A 219 1.44 18.94 6.21
CA ALA A 219 2.86 18.71 5.96
C ALA A 219 3.19 17.21 5.87
N ALA A 220 2.62 16.39 6.74
CA ALA A 220 2.80 14.92 6.69
C ALA A 220 2.19 14.31 5.43
N LEU A 221 1.01 14.79 5.00
CA LEU A 221 0.38 14.35 3.75
C LEU A 221 1.24 14.73 2.54
N GLU A 222 1.74 15.97 2.50
CA GLU A 222 2.61 16.43 1.41
C GLU A 222 3.91 15.62 1.35
N GLU A 223 4.55 15.36 2.50
CA GLU A 223 5.75 14.52 2.59
C GLU A 223 5.46 13.11 2.05
N ALA A 224 4.37 12.47 2.50
CA ALA A 224 4.01 11.13 2.04
C ALA A 224 3.73 11.10 0.53
N ARG A 225 3.02 12.09 0.01
CA ARG A 225 2.68 12.18 -1.43
C ARG A 225 3.93 12.42 -2.28
N SER A 226 4.78 13.35 -1.87
CA SER A 226 6.01 13.71 -2.58
C SER A 226 7.09 12.62 -2.52
N LEU A 227 7.04 11.72 -1.53
CA LEU A 227 7.96 10.58 -1.46
C LEU A 227 7.39 9.32 -2.13
N LEU A 228 6.20 8.88 -1.74
CA LEU A 228 5.69 7.56 -2.11
C LEU A 228 5.19 7.49 -3.56
N LEU A 229 4.53 8.52 -4.08
CA LEU A 229 4.03 8.48 -5.46
C LEU A 229 5.17 8.46 -6.49
N PRO A 230 6.19 9.35 -6.40
CA PRO A 230 7.33 9.28 -7.30
C PRO A 230 8.12 7.98 -7.15
N LEU A 231 8.34 7.48 -5.93
CA LEU A 231 9.00 6.20 -5.72
C LEU A 231 8.26 5.02 -6.36
N THR A 232 6.92 5.01 -6.28
CA THR A 232 6.09 3.97 -6.90
C THR A 232 6.32 3.91 -8.40
N ASN A 233 6.30 5.07 -9.06
CA ASN A 233 6.55 5.18 -10.50
C ASN A 233 7.99 4.78 -10.86
N ARG A 234 8.97 5.29 -10.13
CA ARG A 234 10.41 5.12 -10.44
C ARG A 234 10.88 3.68 -10.22
N LEU A 235 10.28 2.97 -9.27
CA LEU A 235 10.55 1.56 -9.00
C LEU A 235 9.64 0.62 -9.82
N GLY A 236 8.64 1.15 -10.53
CA GLY A 236 7.70 0.37 -11.33
C GLY A 236 6.86 -0.60 -10.49
N LEU A 237 6.30 -0.10 -9.38
CA LEU A 237 5.53 -0.91 -8.43
C LEU A 237 4.04 -0.86 -8.76
N TYR A 238 3.46 -2.03 -9.02
CA TYR A 238 2.04 -2.22 -9.30
C TYR A 238 1.52 -3.36 -8.42
N ASP A 239 0.41 -3.14 -7.72
CA ASP A 239 -0.22 -4.15 -6.85
C ASP A 239 -1.14 -5.08 -7.65
N ASP A 240 -0.65 -5.58 -8.79
CA ASP A 240 -1.33 -6.56 -9.64
C ASP A 240 -0.28 -7.48 -10.28
N ILE A 241 -0.33 -8.77 -9.96
CA ILE A 241 0.58 -9.77 -10.53
C ILE A 241 0.44 -9.89 -12.06
N ASN A 242 -0.76 -9.67 -12.59
CA ASN A 242 -1.02 -9.74 -14.04
C ASN A 242 -0.31 -8.63 -14.81
N TRP A 243 -0.04 -7.49 -14.16
CA TRP A 243 0.75 -6.42 -14.75
C TRP A 243 2.15 -6.90 -15.15
N TYR A 244 2.75 -7.76 -14.33
CA TYR A 244 4.08 -8.32 -14.54
C TYR A 244 4.07 -9.49 -15.54
N LEU A 245 3.05 -10.36 -15.50
CA LEU A 245 2.90 -11.48 -16.44
C LEU A 245 2.75 -11.02 -17.90
N LYS A 246 2.16 -9.84 -18.14
CA LYS A 246 1.99 -9.29 -19.50
C LYS A 246 3.28 -8.72 -20.10
N ARG A 247 4.34 -8.57 -19.30
CA ARG A 247 5.59 -7.87 -19.65
C ARG A 247 6.85 -8.72 -19.47
N SER A 248 6.69 -9.97 -19.05
CA SER A 248 7.76 -10.96 -18.90
C SER A 248 8.02 -11.72 -20.20
#